data_AF-A0A150GJ14-F1
#
_entry.id   AF-A0A150GJ14-F1
#
_cell.length_a   1.000
_cell.length_b   1.000
_cell.length_c   1.000
_cell.angle_alpha   90.00
_cell.angle_beta   90.00
_cell.angle_gamma   90.00
#
_symmetry.space_group_name_H-M   'P 1'
#
loop_
_entity.id
_entity.type
_entity.pdbx_description
1 polymer ?
#
loop_
_entity_poly.entity_id
_entity_poly.type
_entity_poly.pdbx_seq_one_letter_code
_entity_poly.pdbx_strand_id
1 'polypeptide(L)'
;MYPELEEFIHTWRAALNPRHNYLFSKRDGSGPLTTSDLSRSFSLSAFRLTGRKLNPHMVRDIVVTYARSGHASEHELEALAVYMGHSLAEQRGTYDRRTKAEKEAEAG
;
A
#
# COMPACT_ATOMS: atom_id res chain seq x y z
N MET A 1 14.02 4.27 -9.09
CA MET A 1 14.22 3.19 -8.11
C MET A 1 13.86 3.79 -6.75
N TYR A 2 13.04 3.11 -5.95
CA TYR A 2 12.30 3.64 -4.79
C TYR A 2 13.22 4.25 -3.71
N PRO A 3 13.47 5.58 -3.69
CA PRO A 3 14.55 6.16 -2.89
C PRO A 3 14.42 5.86 -1.40
N GLU A 4 13.19 5.87 -0.89
CA GLU A 4 12.89 5.65 0.52
C GLU A 4 13.10 4.18 0.94
N LEU A 5 12.84 3.23 0.03
CA LEU A 5 13.08 1.81 0.30
C LEU A 5 14.58 1.50 0.26
N GLU A 6 15.30 2.08 -0.70
CA GLU A 6 16.76 1.95 -0.79
C GLU A 6 17.43 2.54 0.46
N GLU A 7 17.03 3.74 0.87
CA GLU A 7 17.51 4.39 2.08
C GLU A 7 17.20 3.54 3.33
N PHE A 8 16.00 2.97 3.42
CA PHE A 8 15.65 2.04 4.50
C PHE A 8 16.57 0.81 4.51
N ILE A 9 16.75 0.15 3.38
CA ILE A 9 17.56 -1.08 3.27
C ILE A 9 19.02 -0.82 3.64
N HIS A 10 19.59 0.25 3.09
CA HIS A 10 21.03 0.50 3.17
C HIS A 10 21.46 1.30 4.41
N THR A 11 20.54 2.07 5.01
CA THR A 11 20.88 2.95 6.14
C THR A 11 20.08 2.57 7.39
N TRP A 12 18.75 2.68 7.34
CA TRP A 12 17.92 2.66 8.55
C TRP A 12 17.73 1.25 9.13
N ARG A 13 17.73 0.21 8.30
CA ARG A 13 17.54 -1.17 8.74
C ARG A 13 18.65 -1.64 9.68
N ALA A 14 19.89 -1.21 9.45
CA ALA A 14 21.03 -1.58 10.28
C ALA A 14 20.88 -1.07 11.73
N ALA A 15 20.25 0.09 11.92
CA ALA A 15 20.00 0.66 13.25
C ALA A 15 19.05 -0.19 14.11
N LEU A 16 18.28 -1.10 13.50
CA LEU A 16 17.40 -2.04 14.22
C LEU A 16 18.14 -3.28 14.74
N ASN A 17 19.41 -3.49 14.36
CA ASN A 17 20.22 -4.66 14.70
C ASN A 17 19.45 -6.01 14.60
N PRO A 18 18.88 -6.33 13.42
CA PRO A 18 18.01 -7.48 13.27
C PRO A 18 18.79 -8.80 13.41
N ARG A 19 18.31 -9.68 14.29
CA ARG A 19 18.88 -11.03 14.50
C ARG A 19 18.18 -12.10 13.67
N HIS A 20 17.71 -11.72 12.47
CA HIS A 20 16.92 -12.57 11.58
C HIS A 20 17.06 -12.12 10.12
N ASN A 21 16.61 -12.97 9.19
CA ASN A 21 16.81 -12.78 7.74
C ASN A 21 15.64 -12.09 7.02
N TYR A 22 14.58 -11.67 7.72
CA TYR A 22 13.48 -10.89 7.13
C TYR A 22 13.84 -9.43 6.91
N LEU A 23 13.28 -8.82 5.85
CA LEU A 23 13.52 -7.41 5.51
C LEU A 23 13.07 -6.45 6.62
N PHE A 24 11.84 -6.60 7.11
CA PHE A 24 11.29 -5.74 8.16
C PHE A 24 11.49 -6.35 9.55
N SER A 25 11.89 -5.52 10.52
CA SER A 25 12.17 -5.93 11.89
C SER A 25 11.39 -5.07 12.89
N LYS A 26 11.17 -5.62 14.08
CA LYS A 26 10.73 -4.84 15.24
C LYS A 26 11.79 -3.82 15.65
N ARG A 27 11.39 -2.80 16.40
CA ARG A 27 12.27 -1.69 16.81
C ARG A 27 13.50 -2.13 17.62
N ASP A 28 13.39 -3.25 18.32
CA ASP A 28 14.43 -3.81 19.19
C ASP A 28 15.23 -4.94 18.52
N GLY A 29 14.99 -5.21 17.23
CA GLY A 29 15.64 -6.28 16.49
C GLY A 29 15.30 -7.69 16.99
N SER A 30 14.33 -7.84 17.88
CA SER A 30 13.98 -9.12 18.54
C SER A 30 13.37 -10.13 17.57
N GLY A 31 12.77 -9.66 16.48
CA GLY A 31 12.10 -10.52 15.52
C GLY A 31 11.51 -9.76 14.34
N PRO A 32 10.97 -10.50 13.36
CA PRO A 32 10.31 -9.92 12.20
C PRO A 32 9.11 -9.07 12.59
N LEU A 33 8.81 -8.06 11.77
CA LEU A 33 7.60 -7.26 11.93
C LEU A 33 6.37 -8.13 11.68
N THR A 34 5.42 -8.14 12.62
CA THR A 34 4.15 -8.87 12.43
C THR A 34 3.11 -8.00 11.72
N THR A 35 2.03 -8.63 11.24
CA THR A 35 0.87 -7.91 10.66
C THR A 35 0.28 -6.89 11.63
N SER A 36 0.20 -7.24 12.92
CA SER A 36 -0.31 -6.36 13.98
C SER A 36 0.62 -5.18 14.23
N ASP A 37 1.93 -5.42 14.26
CA ASP A 37 2.93 -4.36 14.41
C ASP A 37 2.87 -3.37 13.25
N LEU A 38 2.82 -3.89 12.01
CA LEU A 38 2.71 -3.08 10.80
C LEU A 38 1.42 -2.26 10.79
N SER A 39 0.28 -2.89 11.04
CA SER A 39 -1.02 -2.21 11.03
C SER A 39 -1.09 -1.08 12.05
N ARG A 40 -0.58 -1.32 13.27
CA ARG A 40 -0.50 -0.30 14.32
C ARG A 40 0.45 0.83 13.94
N SER A 41 1.67 0.50 13.51
CA SER A 41 2.69 1.50 13.15
C SER A 41 2.22 2.40 11.99
N PHE A 42 1.64 1.78 10.95
CA PHE A 42 1.07 2.48 9.81
C PHE A 42 -0.07 3.40 10.23
N SER A 43 -1.08 2.86 10.94
CA SER A 43 -2.28 3.64 11.28
C SER A 43 -1.97 4.84 12.16
N LEU A 44 -1.05 4.69 13.13
CA LEU A 44 -0.60 5.79 13.99
C LEU A 44 0.16 6.85 13.19
N SER A 45 1.05 6.43 12.28
CA SER A 45 1.83 7.35 11.47
C SER A 45 0.94 8.12 10.50
N ALA A 46 0.02 7.43 9.82
CA ALA A 46 -0.93 8.03 8.90
C ALA A 46 -1.87 9.02 9.61
N PHE A 47 -2.39 8.65 10.79
CA PHE A 47 -3.22 9.55 11.58
C PHE A 47 -2.45 10.80 12.03
N ARG A 48 -1.21 10.64 12.48
CA ARG A 48 -0.36 11.79 12.88
C ARG A 48 -0.09 12.75 11.71
N LEU A 49 0.09 12.23 10.50
CA LEU A 49 0.40 13.04 9.31
C LEU A 49 -0.83 13.68 8.68
N THR A 50 -1.98 13.01 8.72
CA THR A 50 -3.17 13.40 7.93
C THR A 50 -4.38 13.79 8.77
N GLY A 51 -4.37 13.52 10.07
CA GLY A 51 -5.53 13.61 10.95
C GLY A 51 -6.61 12.56 10.68
N ARG A 52 -6.37 11.61 9.76
CA ARG A 52 -7.37 10.62 9.33
C ARG A 52 -6.93 9.20 9.67
N LYS A 53 -7.89 8.39 10.11
CA LYS A 53 -7.67 6.98 10.38
C LYS A 53 -7.53 6.24 9.05
N LEU A 54 -6.33 5.72 8.78
CA LEU A 54 -6.02 4.89 7.61
C LEU A 54 -5.43 3.57 8.08
N ASN A 55 -5.80 2.48 7.42
CA ASN A 55 -5.20 1.15 7.63
C ASN A 55 -4.49 0.67 6.35
N PRO A 56 -3.63 -0.36 6.42
CA PRO A 56 -2.88 -0.83 5.25
C PRO A 56 -3.75 -1.29 4.06
N HIS A 57 -4.95 -1.83 4.30
CA HIS A 57 -5.85 -2.23 3.21
C HIS A 57 -6.33 -1.02 2.40
N MET A 58 -6.60 0.11 3.08
CA MET A 58 -7.04 1.34 2.42
C MET A 58 -5.99 1.92 1.47
N VAL A 59 -4.70 1.61 1.64
CA VAL A 59 -3.67 2.05 0.68
C VAL A 59 -3.90 1.41 -0.68
N ARG A 60 -4.27 0.12 -0.72
CA ARG A 60 -4.62 -0.57 -1.96
C ARG A 60 -5.88 0.05 -2.59
N ASP A 61 -6.89 0.35 -1.77
CA ASP A 61 -8.09 1.05 -2.22
C ASP A 61 -7.75 2.40 -2.85
N ILE A 62 -6.90 3.21 -2.21
CA ILE A 62 -6.47 4.54 -2.70
C ILE A 62 -5.77 4.41 -4.06
N VAL A 63 -4.80 3.51 -4.18
CA VAL A 63 -4.03 3.33 -5.43
C VAL A 63 -4.94 2.90 -6.58
N VAL A 64 -5.79 1.89 -6.36
CA VAL A 64 -6.70 1.39 -7.40
C VAL A 64 -7.74 2.44 -7.77
N THR A 65 -8.34 3.12 -6.78
CA THR A 65 -9.34 4.17 -7.00
C THR A 65 -8.74 5.33 -7.79
N TYR A 66 -7.53 5.79 -7.42
CA TYR A 66 -6.83 6.84 -8.16
C TYR A 66 -6.54 6.41 -9.60
N ALA A 67 -5.91 5.25 -9.81
CA ALA A 67 -5.60 4.76 -11.15
C ALA A 67 -6.85 4.68 -12.04
N ARG A 68 -7.96 4.18 -11.49
CA ARG A 68 -9.25 4.06 -12.19
C ARG A 68 -10.00 5.39 -12.34
N SER A 69 -9.56 6.49 -11.74
CA SER A 69 -10.19 7.80 -11.89
C SER A 69 -9.60 8.59 -13.07
N GLY A 70 -9.35 7.92 -14.19
CA GLY A 70 -8.73 8.52 -15.38
C GLY A 70 -7.21 8.71 -15.31
N HIS A 71 -6.52 8.07 -14.37
CA HIS A 71 -5.06 8.23 -14.17
C HIS A 71 -4.22 7.05 -14.65
N ALA A 72 -4.84 6.04 -15.26
CA ALA A 72 -4.18 4.89 -15.84
C ALA A 72 -4.97 4.37 -17.05
N SER A 73 -4.26 3.90 -18.07
CA SER A 73 -4.82 3.14 -19.17
C SER A 73 -5.31 1.75 -18.71
N GLU A 74 -6.13 1.09 -19.53
CA GLU A 74 -6.57 -0.29 -19.25
C GLU A 74 -5.40 -1.25 -19.09
N HIS A 75 -4.36 -1.10 -19.92
CA HIS A 75 -3.16 -1.93 -19.84
C HIS A 75 -2.37 -1.72 -18.53
N GLU A 76 -2.29 -0.48 -18.05
CA GLU A 76 -1.67 -0.17 -16.76
C GLU A 76 -2.49 -0.72 -15.58
N LEU A 77 -3.82 -0.72 -15.68
CA LEU A 77 -4.71 -1.31 -14.67
C LEU A 77 -4.59 -2.84 -14.61
N GLU A 78 -4.43 -3.49 -15.77
CA GLU A 78 -4.13 -4.92 -15.88
C GLU A 78 -2.78 -5.25 -15.24
N ALA A 79 -1.73 -4.52 -15.61
CA ALA A 79 -0.41 -4.68 -15.02
C ALA A 79 -0.45 -4.49 -13.49
N LEU A 80 -1.17 -3.46 -13.01
CA LEU A 80 -1.37 -3.22 -11.58
C LEU A 80 -2.08 -4.39 -10.90
N ALA A 81 -3.10 -5.00 -11.52
CA ALA A 81 -3.79 -6.16 -10.97
C ALA A 81 -2.82 -7.36 -10.81
N VAL A 82 -2.00 -7.60 -11.84
CA VAL A 82 -0.96 -8.65 -11.81
C VAL A 82 0.06 -8.39 -10.69
N TYR A 83 0.56 -7.15 -10.55
CA TYR A 83 1.48 -6.78 -9.47
C TYR A 83 0.88 -6.95 -8.07
N MET A 84 -0.43 -6.76 -7.94
CA MET A 84 -1.15 -6.97 -6.68
C MET A 84 -1.47 -8.44 -6.39
N GLY A 85 -1.26 -9.35 -7.35
CA GLY A 85 -1.64 -10.76 -7.24
C GLY A 85 -3.15 -10.99 -7.30
N HIS A 86 -3.89 -10.12 -8.01
CA HIS A 86 -5.34 -10.20 -8.16
C HIS A 86 -5.75 -10.33 -9.62
N SER A 87 -6.93 -10.91 -9.88
CA SER A 87 -7.61 -10.73 -11.17
C SER A 87 -8.12 -9.30 -11.33
N LEU A 88 -8.33 -8.85 -12.57
CA LEU A 88 -8.90 -7.54 -12.85
C LEU A 88 -10.29 -7.36 -12.21
N ALA A 89 -11.07 -8.45 -12.18
CA ALA A 89 -12.40 -8.48 -11.58
C ALA A 89 -12.33 -8.28 -10.06
N GLU A 90 -11.42 -8.97 -9.36
CA GLU A 90 -11.20 -8.77 -7.92
C GLU A 90 -10.69 -7.36 -7.61
N GLN A 91 -9.77 -6.84 -8.44
CA GLN A 91 -9.28 -5.47 -8.29
C GLN A 91 -10.42 -4.44 -8.36
N ARG A 92 -11.29 -4.58 -9.36
CA ARG A 92 -12.46 -3.70 -9.59
C ARG A 92 -13.54 -3.88 -8.51
N GLY A 93 -13.81 -5.11 -8.08
CA GLY A 93 -14.86 -5.40 -7.09
C GLY A 93 -14.49 -5.01 -5.67
N THR A 94 -13.23 -5.17 -5.28
CA THR A 94 -12.79 -5.04 -3.89
C THR A 94 -12.18 -3.66 -3.57
N TYR A 95 -11.44 -3.06 -4.51
CA TYR A 95 -10.59 -1.89 -4.23
C TYR A 95 -11.03 -0.60 -4.93
N ASP A 96 -11.85 -0.66 -5.99
CA ASP A 96 -12.40 0.54 -6.66
C ASP A 96 -13.53 1.17 -5.80
N ARG A 97 -13.17 2.22 -5.06
CA ARG A 97 -14.07 2.95 -4.15
C ARG A 97 -14.82 4.10 -4.79
N ARG A 98 -14.70 4.33 -6.12
CA ARG A 98 -15.51 5.34 -6.79
C ARG A 98 -16.99 5.06 -6.62
N THR A 99 -17.74 6.12 -6.38
CA THR A 99 -19.21 6.12 -6.34
C THR A 99 -19.79 5.72 -7.70
N LYS A 100 -21.08 5.37 -7.71
CA LYS A 100 -21.78 5.02 -8.95
C LYS A 100 -21.74 6.17 -9.98
N ALA A 101 -21.94 7.40 -9.52
CA ALA A 101 -21.90 8.59 -10.37
C ALA A 101 -20.51 8.82 -10.99
N GLU A 102 -19.43 8.65 -10.20
CA GLU A 102 -18.05 8.77 -10.71
C GLU A 102 -17.70 7.70 -11.75
N LYS A 103 -18.29 6.50 -11.64
CA LYS A 103 -18.11 5.42 -12.62
C LYS A 103 -18.87 5.68 -13.92
N GLU A 104 -20.03 6.31 -13.84
CA GLU A 104 -20.86 6.65 -15.01
C GLU A 104 -20.29 7.83 -15.80
N ALA A 105 -19.66 8.80 -15.11
CA ALA A 105 -19.07 9.98 -15.74
C ALA A 105 -17.82 9.70 -16.60
N GLU A 106 -17.13 8.57 -16.38
CA GLU A 106 -15.96 8.16 -17.18
C GLU A 106 -16.35 7.27 -18.37
N ALA A 107 -17.57 6.72 -18.38
CA ALA A 107 -18.03 5.81 -19.42
C ALA A 107 -18.68 6.51 -20.64
N GLY A 108 -18.80 7.84 -20.61
CA GLY A 108 -19.37 8.67 -21.68
C GLY A 108 -18.39 9.72 -22.18
#